data_AF-A0A4R4UUM0-F1
#
_entry.id   AF-A0A4R4UUM0-F1
#
_cell.length_a   1.000
_cell.length_b   1.000
_cell.length_c   1.000
_cell.angle_alpha   90.00
_cell.angle_beta   90.00
_cell.angle_gamma   90.00
#
_symmetry.space_group_name_H-M   'P 1'
#
loop_
_entity.id
_entity.type
_entity.pdbx_description
1 polymer ?
#
loop_
_entity_poly.entity_id
_entity_poly.type
_entity_poly.pdbx_seq_one_letter_code
_entity_poly.pdbx_strand_id
1 'polypeptide(L)'
;MRGKRRAPRPPIPWRSPWTPVVCLAGAVALGTLVAASLLVKEVFVVVDGEQAAVRGFARTVEEVLTDAGITVGAGDVVRPAAREHVADGTVIEVRRARPLTVTVDGRTSTHLVTATNVADALTELDIEAARGTLSAPPGHAVPLAGMSLTVHTRREVHVVAGNRRLTLRTTARTVRQVLKQRHIAPRPGYLVTPPLGSFPEDGTVITLTPQHIEPVKPAVTRLDWAALADCVAHGDPLAYNPDGPHYGLYQFSMRVWEAVGGIGLPSSWPAEEQTYRAQLLYQQVDGDWESQWPGCGDRLVR
;
A
#
# COMPACT_ATOMS: atom_id res chain seq x y z
N MET A 1 71.98 45.84 83.99
CA MET A 1 71.72 46.14 82.56
C MET A 1 72.50 45.15 81.69
N ARG A 2 71.83 44.22 81.00
CA ARG A 2 72.46 43.27 80.06
C ARG A 2 71.75 43.39 78.71
N GLY A 3 72.41 44.03 77.74
CA GLY A 3 71.86 44.28 76.40
C GLY A 3 71.71 42.99 75.60
N LYS A 4 70.50 42.70 75.14
CA LYS A 4 70.22 41.62 74.16
C LYS A 4 70.78 42.05 72.80
N ARG A 5 71.80 41.35 72.30
CA ARG A 5 72.25 41.46 70.90
C ARG A 5 71.15 40.88 69.99
N ARG A 6 70.63 41.68 69.07
CA ARG A 6 69.72 41.20 68.01
C ARG A 6 70.56 40.42 66.98
N ALA A 7 70.09 39.23 66.61
CA ALA A 7 70.67 38.43 65.53
C ALA A 7 70.48 39.14 64.17
N PRO A 8 71.41 38.97 63.20
CA PRO A 8 71.25 39.49 61.84
C PRO A 8 70.07 38.80 61.15
N ARG A 9 69.28 39.58 60.39
CA ARG A 9 68.19 39.06 59.56
C ARG A 9 68.79 38.19 58.44
N PRO A 10 68.23 37.00 58.14
CA PRO A 10 68.71 36.19 57.02
C PRO A 10 68.49 36.92 55.68
N PRO A 11 69.39 36.76 54.70
CA PRO A 11 69.18 37.32 53.37
C PRO A 11 67.95 36.68 52.73
N ILE A 12 67.07 37.51 52.17
CA ILE A 12 65.86 37.07 51.45
C ILE A 12 66.33 36.40 50.14
N PRO A 13 66.01 35.11 49.90
CA PRO A 13 66.51 34.38 48.73
C PRO A 13 65.58 34.62 47.53
N TRP A 14 65.64 35.81 46.93
CA TRP A 14 64.73 36.16 45.81
C TRP A 14 65.44 36.49 44.51
N ARG A 15 66.62 35.90 44.28
CA ARG A 15 67.28 35.95 42.96
C ARG A 15 67.97 34.62 42.64
N SER A 16 67.17 33.57 42.52
CA SER A 16 67.60 32.40 41.75
C SER A 16 67.76 32.84 40.29
N PRO A 17 68.87 32.51 39.60
CA PRO A 17 69.01 32.82 38.16
C PRO A 17 67.92 32.18 37.30
N TRP A 18 67.18 31.21 37.84
CA TRP A 18 66.10 30.48 37.16
C TRP A 18 64.72 31.12 37.30
N THR A 19 64.52 32.05 38.25
CA THR A 19 63.21 32.72 38.47
C THR A 19 62.61 33.35 37.20
N PRO A 20 63.35 34.14 36.39
CA PRO A 20 62.80 34.69 35.14
C PRO A 20 62.48 33.63 34.09
N VAL A 21 63.24 32.53 34.05
CA VAL A 21 63.01 31.39 33.14
C VAL A 21 61.71 30.66 33.51
N VAL A 22 61.48 30.43 34.81
CA VAL A 22 60.25 29.81 35.32
C VAL A 22 59.03 30.70 35.06
N CYS A 23 59.14 32.02 35.28
CA CYS A 23 58.05 32.95 34.95
C CYS A 23 57.73 33.01 33.46
N LEU A 24 58.76 33.00 32.59
CA LEU A 24 58.58 32.99 31.14
C LEU A 24 57.91 31.68 30.68
N ALA A 25 58.39 30.53 31.16
CA ALA A 25 57.80 29.23 30.86
C ALA A 25 56.34 29.15 31.33
N GLY A 26 56.03 29.68 32.52
CA GLY A 26 54.66 29.80 33.02
C GLY A 26 53.76 30.67 32.15
N ALA A 27 54.27 31.82 31.68
CA ALA A 27 53.52 32.72 30.80
C ALA A 27 53.25 32.08 29.42
N VAL A 28 54.22 31.35 28.85
CA VAL A 28 54.05 30.60 27.60
C VAL A 28 53.05 29.46 27.77
N ALA A 29 53.13 28.71 28.88
CA ALA A 29 52.17 27.65 29.19
C ALA A 29 50.74 28.21 29.37
N LEU A 30 50.59 29.35 30.02
CA LEU A 30 49.29 30.00 30.21
C LEU A 30 48.73 30.54 28.88
N GLY A 31 49.58 31.18 28.07
CA GLY A 31 49.20 31.70 26.75
C GLY A 31 48.79 30.59 25.77
N THR A 32 49.48 29.45 25.79
CA THR A 32 49.13 28.27 24.98
C THR A 32 47.81 27.63 25.42
N LEU A 33 47.55 27.52 26.73
CA LEU A 33 46.27 27.04 27.26
C LEU A 33 45.09 27.94 26.86
N VAL A 34 45.25 29.26 26.96
CA VAL A 34 44.21 30.22 26.53
C VAL A 34 43.99 30.15 25.01
N ALA A 35 45.05 30.14 24.21
CA ALA A 35 44.94 30.00 22.75
C ALA A 35 44.28 28.67 22.34
N ALA A 36 44.58 27.56 23.02
CA ALA A 36 43.94 26.27 22.77
C ALA A 36 42.43 26.32 23.10
N SER A 37 42.04 26.97 24.20
CA SER A 37 40.61 27.11 24.55
C SER A 37 39.78 27.86 23.49
N LEU A 38 40.40 28.80 22.76
CA LEU A 38 39.75 29.55 21.65
C LEU A 38 39.59 28.73 20.37
N LEU A 39 40.25 27.58 20.26
CA LEU A 39 40.16 26.67 19.11
C LEU A 39 39.15 25.54 19.32
N VAL A 40 38.64 25.38 20.56
CA VAL A 40 37.59 24.42 20.88
C VAL A 40 36.31 24.88 20.20
N LYS A 41 35.72 24.00 19.39
CA LYS A 41 34.43 24.20 18.75
C LYS A 41 33.39 23.36 19.46
N GLU A 42 32.18 23.88 19.54
CA GLU A 42 30.98 23.16 19.94
C GLU A 42 30.17 22.81 18.69
N VAL A 43 30.02 21.52 18.43
CA VAL A 43 29.30 20.98 17.27
C VAL A 43 28.14 20.13 17.78
N PHE A 44 26.98 20.22 17.14
CA PHE A 44 25.81 19.41 17.49
C PHE A 44 25.69 18.24 16.54
N VAL A 45 25.61 17.02 17.08
CA VAL A 45 25.33 15.82 16.28
C VAL A 45 23.92 15.36 16.59
N VAL A 46 23.10 15.17 15.55
CA VAL A 46 21.72 14.70 15.63
C VAL A 46 21.66 13.32 14.98
N VAL A 47 21.50 12.28 15.78
CA VAL A 47 21.40 10.90 15.29
C VAL A 47 19.95 10.45 15.35
N ASP A 48 19.33 10.25 14.18
CA ASP A 48 17.92 9.88 14.05
C ASP A 48 16.93 10.76 14.85
N GLY A 49 17.29 12.02 15.09
CA GLY A 49 16.51 12.99 15.87
C GLY A 49 16.95 13.17 17.32
N GLU A 50 17.86 12.34 17.84
CA GLU A 50 18.46 12.52 19.17
C GLU A 50 19.70 13.42 19.08
N GLN A 51 19.69 14.54 19.79
CA GLN A 51 20.77 15.52 19.75
C GLN A 51 21.80 15.30 20.87
N ALA A 52 23.08 15.37 20.51
CA ALA A 52 24.21 15.41 21.43
C ALA A 52 25.16 16.56 21.07
N ALA A 53 25.73 17.22 22.07
CA ALA A 53 26.77 18.23 21.88
C ALA A 53 28.15 17.57 21.96
N VAL A 54 28.99 17.84 20.97
CA VAL A 54 30.37 17.35 20.87
C VAL A 54 31.29 18.57 20.89
N ARG A 55 32.13 18.65 21.92
CA ARG A 55 33.14 19.72 22.04
C ARG A 55 34.52 19.17 21.73
N GLY A 56 35.23 19.82 20.82
CA GLY A 56 36.54 19.32 20.41
C GLY A 56 37.26 20.21 19.41
N PHE A 57 38.32 19.65 18.83
CA PHE A 57 39.18 20.33 17.86
C PHE A 57 38.99 19.83 16.43
N ALA A 58 38.00 18.97 16.21
CA ALA A 58 37.67 18.42 14.91
C ALA A 58 37.55 19.53 13.85
N ARG A 59 38.09 19.23 12.66
CA ARG A 59 38.12 20.09 11.48
C ARG A 59 37.13 19.64 10.42
N THR A 60 36.70 18.38 10.47
CA THR A 60 35.74 17.80 9.53
C THR A 60 34.60 17.06 10.24
N VAL A 61 33.51 16.82 9.51
CA VAL A 61 32.38 16.02 10.00
C VAL A 61 32.81 14.61 10.44
N GLU A 62 33.66 13.95 9.67
CA GLU A 62 34.20 12.61 9.98
C GLU A 62 34.97 12.58 11.31
N GLU A 63 35.79 13.59 11.57
CA GLU A 63 36.53 13.73 12.84
C GLU A 63 35.54 13.91 14.01
N VAL A 64 34.50 14.77 13.86
CA VAL A 64 33.47 14.96 14.90
C VAL A 64 32.74 13.65 15.21
N LEU A 65 32.34 12.89 14.19
CA LEU A 65 31.62 11.62 14.38
C LEU A 65 32.50 10.57 15.06
N THR A 66 33.78 10.52 14.70
CA THR A 66 34.76 9.62 15.32
C THR A 66 34.97 9.96 16.80
N ASP A 67 35.15 11.25 17.12
CA ASP A 67 35.28 11.74 18.50
C ASP A 67 34.02 11.45 19.34
N ALA A 68 32.84 11.47 18.71
CA ALA A 68 31.56 11.13 19.33
C ALA A 68 31.33 9.61 19.46
N GLY A 69 32.23 8.76 18.95
CA GLY A 69 32.07 7.30 18.94
C GLY A 69 30.98 6.81 17.98
N ILE A 70 30.63 7.60 16.97
CA ILE A 70 29.58 7.29 15.99
C ILE A 70 30.22 6.71 14.74
N THR A 71 29.96 5.43 14.48
CA THR A 71 30.38 4.76 13.24
C THR A 71 29.31 4.87 12.17
N VAL A 72 29.68 5.36 10.99
CA VAL A 72 28.78 5.49 9.84
C VAL A 72 28.78 4.18 9.04
N GLY A 73 27.63 3.53 8.96
CA GLY A 73 27.42 2.28 8.23
C GLY A 73 27.14 2.48 6.74
N ALA A 74 27.05 1.36 6.00
CA ALA A 74 26.65 1.38 4.60
C ALA A 74 25.17 1.78 4.46
N GLY A 75 24.91 2.82 3.65
CA GLY A 75 23.57 3.37 3.44
C GLY A 75 23.17 4.47 4.42
N ASP A 76 23.94 4.69 5.50
CA ASP A 76 23.73 5.83 6.38
C ASP A 76 23.94 7.14 5.60
N VAL A 77 23.15 8.15 5.93
CA VAL A 77 23.25 9.48 5.33
C VAL A 77 23.75 10.45 6.40
N VAL A 78 24.84 11.14 6.07
CA VAL A 78 25.44 12.17 6.91
C VAL A 78 25.36 13.51 6.18
N ARG A 79 24.87 14.54 6.88
CA ARG A 79 24.79 15.91 6.38
C ARG A 79 25.30 16.88 7.46
N PRO A 80 26.25 17.79 7.17
CA PRO A 80 26.98 17.96 5.90
C PRO A 80 27.87 16.76 5.54
N ALA A 81 28.53 16.77 4.38
CA ALA A 81 29.30 15.59 3.93
C ALA A 81 30.48 15.29 4.86
N ALA A 82 30.90 14.02 4.96
CA ALA A 82 31.94 13.58 5.92
C ALA A 82 33.26 14.38 5.87
N ARG A 83 33.66 14.86 4.69
CA ARG A 83 34.90 15.65 4.50
C ARG A 83 34.70 17.17 4.61
N GLU A 84 33.47 17.61 4.83
CA GLU A 84 33.15 19.02 4.93
C GLU A 84 33.66 19.62 6.23
N HIS A 85 34.08 20.88 6.17
CA HIS A 85 34.65 21.56 7.33
C HIS A 85 33.59 21.94 8.34
N VAL A 86 33.92 21.77 9.62
CA VAL A 86 33.03 22.13 10.74
C VAL A 86 33.47 23.43 11.39
N ALA A 87 32.50 24.30 11.65
CA ALA A 87 32.64 25.53 12.43
C ALA A 87 31.89 25.41 13.76
N ASP A 88 32.09 26.39 14.63
CA ASP A 88 31.33 26.48 15.88
C ASP A 88 29.82 26.58 15.60
N GLY A 89 29.02 25.81 16.34
CA GLY A 89 27.57 25.71 16.15
C GLY A 89 27.12 24.86 14.96
N THR A 90 28.02 24.18 14.24
CA THR A 90 27.63 23.31 13.12
C THR A 90 26.69 22.21 13.60
N VAL A 91 25.63 21.92 12.83
CA VAL A 91 24.71 20.80 13.09
C VAL A 91 24.99 19.70 12.08
N ILE A 92 25.41 18.54 12.58
CA ILE A 92 25.65 17.32 11.82
C ILE A 92 24.47 16.39 12.03
N GLU A 93 23.71 16.12 10.99
CA GLU A 93 22.64 15.14 10.99
C GLU A 93 23.14 13.79 10.47
N VAL A 94 22.90 12.73 11.25
CA VAL A 94 23.18 11.36 10.88
C VAL A 94 21.85 10.60 10.87
N ARG A 95 21.50 10.06 9.70
CA ARG A 95 20.36 9.15 9.52
C ARG A 95 20.88 7.76 9.24
N ARG A 96 20.58 6.83 10.16
CA ARG A 96 21.04 5.44 10.02
C ARG A 96 20.14 4.66 9.07
N ALA A 97 20.76 3.85 8.20
CA ALA A 97 20.07 2.95 7.30
C ALA A 97 19.40 1.81 8.07
N ARG A 98 18.16 1.52 7.67
CA ARG A 98 17.28 0.53 8.27
C ARG A 98 16.80 -0.43 7.18
N PRO A 99 17.00 -1.75 7.32
CA PRO A 99 16.46 -2.71 6.38
C PRO A 99 14.93 -2.74 6.45
N LEU A 100 14.26 -2.46 5.35
CA LEU A 100 12.80 -2.54 5.25
C LEU A 100 12.41 -3.54 4.16
N THR A 101 11.76 -4.61 4.57
CA THR A 101 11.14 -5.58 3.65
C THR A 101 9.68 -5.21 3.48
N VAL A 102 9.30 -4.76 2.28
CA VAL A 102 7.94 -4.35 1.96
C VAL A 102 7.27 -5.42 1.10
N THR A 103 6.06 -5.82 1.46
CA THR A 103 5.21 -6.69 0.64
C THR A 103 3.99 -5.91 0.16
N VAL A 104 4.01 -5.49 -1.11
CA VAL A 104 2.91 -4.76 -1.75
C VAL A 104 2.06 -5.74 -2.55
N ASP A 105 0.82 -5.96 -2.12
CA ASP A 105 -0.15 -6.85 -2.76
C ASP A 105 0.37 -8.29 -3.02
N GLY A 106 1.36 -8.73 -2.25
CA GLY A 106 1.99 -10.05 -2.37
C GLY A 106 3.31 -10.09 -3.11
N ARG A 107 3.78 -8.97 -3.67
CA ARG A 107 5.14 -8.82 -4.20
C ARG A 107 6.04 -8.28 -3.11
N THR A 108 7.11 -9.00 -2.78
CA THR A 108 8.05 -8.65 -1.72
C THR A 108 9.32 -8.06 -2.31
N SER A 109 9.78 -6.94 -1.74
CA SER A 109 11.07 -6.32 -2.03
C SER A 109 11.74 -5.88 -0.73
N THR A 110 13.07 -5.79 -0.75
CA THR A 110 13.88 -5.37 0.40
C THR A 110 14.69 -4.14 0.01
N HIS A 111 14.60 -3.10 0.84
CA HIS A 111 15.25 -1.81 0.63
C HIS A 111 15.96 -1.37 1.91
N LEU A 112 16.96 -0.50 1.78
CA LEU A 112 17.49 0.28 2.89
C LEU A 112 16.79 1.64 2.87
N VAL A 113 16.26 2.06 4.01
CA VAL A 113 15.61 3.37 4.21
C VAL A 113 16.28 4.11 5.36
N THR A 114 16.22 5.44 5.34
CA THR A 114 16.76 6.30 6.42
C THR A 114 15.67 6.86 7.33
N ALA A 115 14.41 6.72 6.92
CA ALA A 115 13.24 7.07 7.71
C ALA A 115 13.14 6.33 9.05
N THR A 116 12.69 7.04 10.09
CA THR A 116 12.54 6.52 11.45
C THR A 116 11.15 5.96 11.74
N ASN A 117 10.18 6.23 10.87
CA ASN A 117 8.80 5.74 10.98
C ASN A 117 8.26 5.22 9.64
N VAL A 118 7.16 4.47 9.71
CA VAL A 118 6.55 3.79 8.56
C VAL A 118 6.09 4.76 7.46
N ALA A 119 5.49 5.91 7.82
CA ALA A 119 4.98 6.89 6.86
C ALA A 119 6.10 7.49 6.00
N ASP A 120 7.17 7.92 6.66
CA ASP A 120 8.34 8.51 5.99
C ASP A 120 9.06 7.45 5.14
N ALA A 121 9.14 6.21 5.64
CA ALA A 121 9.79 5.12 4.90
C ALA A 121 9.04 4.76 3.62
N LEU A 122 7.70 4.77 3.66
CA LEU A 122 6.87 4.56 2.46
C LEU A 122 7.00 5.72 1.47
N THR A 123 7.15 6.95 1.97
CA THR A 123 7.40 8.15 1.15
C THR A 123 8.75 8.07 0.46
N GLU A 124 9.81 7.65 1.16
CA GLU A 124 11.16 7.44 0.63
C GLU A 124 11.18 6.41 -0.51
N LEU A 125 10.31 5.40 -0.45
CA LEU A 125 10.17 4.35 -1.47
C LEU A 125 9.16 4.67 -2.58
N ASP A 126 8.54 5.86 -2.56
CA ASP A 126 7.46 6.26 -3.49
C ASP A 126 6.27 5.27 -3.51
N ILE A 127 5.94 4.72 -2.33
CA ILE A 127 4.81 3.81 -2.17
C ILE A 127 3.63 4.59 -1.61
N GLU A 128 2.60 4.83 -2.45
CA GLU A 128 1.33 5.44 -2.05
C GLU A 128 0.49 4.50 -1.15
N ALA A 129 0.95 4.28 0.07
CA ALA A 129 0.28 3.40 1.01
C ALA A 129 -0.92 4.08 1.71
N ALA A 130 -0.99 5.42 1.68
CA ALA A 130 -2.04 6.21 2.32
C ALA A 130 -3.46 5.85 1.84
N ARG A 131 -3.58 5.26 0.64
CA ARG A 131 -4.88 4.81 0.11
C ARG A 131 -5.26 3.41 0.61
N GLY A 132 -4.32 2.61 1.10
CA GLY A 132 -4.47 1.19 1.42
C GLY A 132 -4.66 0.84 2.90
N THR A 133 -4.39 -0.43 3.25
CA THR A 133 -4.23 -0.90 4.63
C THR A 133 -2.80 -1.36 4.87
N LEU A 134 -2.27 -1.05 6.05
CA LEU A 134 -0.90 -1.37 6.46
C LEU A 134 -0.90 -2.40 7.59
N SER A 135 0.13 -3.27 7.63
CA SER A 135 0.34 -4.18 8.76
C SER A 135 0.84 -3.49 10.03
N ALA A 136 1.31 -2.24 9.92
CA ALA A 136 1.74 -1.42 11.04
C ALA A 136 1.23 0.02 10.88
N PRO A 137 0.93 0.75 11.97
CA PRO A 137 0.52 2.15 11.90
C PRO A 137 1.57 3.05 11.22
N PRO A 138 1.17 4.13 10.52
CA PRO A 138 2.11 5.05 9.86
C PRO A 138 3.15 5.68 10.81
N GLY A 139 2.78 5.96 12.07
CA GLY A 139 3.69 6.50 13.08
C GLY A 139 4.55 5.45 13.80
N HIS A 140 4.45 4.17 13.44
CA HIS A 140 5.22 3.12 14.07
C HIS A 140 6.70 3.26 13.72
N ALA A 141 7.58 3.07 14.70
CA ALA A 141 9.02 3.20 14.50
C ALA A 141 9.57 2.08 13.62
N VAL A 142 10.47 2.42 12.69
CA VAL A 142 11.21 1.43 11.88
C VAL A 142 12.51 1.11 12.64
N PRO A 143 12.69 -0.08 13.25
CA PRO A 143 13.89 -0.41 14.02
C PRO A 143 15.16 -0.56 13.17
N LEU A 144 16.34 -0.35 13.78
CA LEU A 144 17.65 -0.54 13.14
C LEU A 144 17.89 -1.99 12.71
N ALA A 145 17.34 -2.95 13.46
CA ALA A 145 17.40 -4.38 13.13
C ALA A 145 16.60 -4.73 11.86
N GLY A 146 15.75 -3.81 11.40
CA GLY A 146 14.91 -3.96 10.22
C GLY A 146 13.47 -4.35 10.51
N MET A 147 12.61 -4.13 9.52
CA MET A 147 11.15 -4.28 9.64
C MET A 147 10.58 -5.01 8.43
N SER A 148 9.52 -5.78 8.65
CA SER A 148 8.66 -6.30 7.57
C SER A 148 7.31 -5.58 7.58
N LEU A 149 6.93 -5.01 6.44
CA LEU A 149 5.72 -4.23 6.28
C LEU A 149 4.89 -4.79 5.13
N THR A 150 3.61 -5.10 5.38
CA THR A 150 2.67 -5.48 4.33
C THR A 150 1.76 -4.31 4.01
N VAL A 151 1.64 -4.01 2.71
CA VAL A 151 0.78 -2.97 2.15
C VAL A 151 -0.25 -3.63 1.26
N HIS A 152 -1.52 -3.38 1.53
CA HIS A 152 -2.60 -3.73 0.61
C HIS A 152 -3.15 -2.47 -0.02
N THR A 153 -2.98 -2.32 -1.33
CA THR A 153 -3.45 -1.14 -2.05
C THR A 153 -4.97 -1.17 -2.13
N ARG A 154 -5.61 0.00 -1.95
CA ARG A 154 -7.04 0.14 -2.20
C ARG A 154 -7.25 0.32 -3.69
N ARG A 155 -8.19 -0.44 -4.22
CA ARG A 155 -8.55 -0.41 -5.63
C ARG A 155 -10.06 -0.44 -5.80
N GLU A 156 -10.52 0.02 -6.94
CA GLU A 156 -11.91 -0.03 -7.36
C GLU A 156 -12.15 -1.27 -8.22
N VAL A 157 -13.23 -1.98 -7.94
CA VAL A 157 -13.66 -3.14 -8.71
C VAL A 157 -15.15 -3.06 -8.96
N HIS A 158 -15.60 -3.70 -10.04
CA HIS A 158 -17.00 -3.80 -10.40
C HIS A 158 -17.44 -5.25 -10.28
N VAL A 159 -18.59 -5.52 -9.68
CA VAL A 159 -19.22 -6.84 -9.66
C VAL A 159 -20.50 -6.76 -10.49
N VAL A 160 -20.60 -7.61 -11.50
CA VAL A 160 -21.77 -7.73 -12.38
C VAL A 160 -22.41 -9.09 -12.12
N ALA A 161 -23.67 -9.08 -11.72
CA ALA A 161 -24.48 -10.28 -11.53
C ALA A 161 -25.87 -10.05 -12.13
N GLY A 162 -26.14 -10.71 -13.26
CA GLY A 162 -27.32 -10.40 -14.08
C GLY A 162 -27.36 -8.92 -14.48
N ASN A 163 -28.48 -8.24 -14.22
CA ASN A 163 -28.67 -6.83 -14.55
C ASN A 163 -28.10 -5.84 -13.51
N ARG A 164 -27.46 -6.34 -12.45
CA ARG A 164 -26.93 -5.49 -11.37
C ARG A 164 -25.42 -5.30 -11.54
N ARG A 165 -25.00 -4.04 -11.60
CA ARG A 165 -23.60 -3.63 -11.51
C ARG A 165 -23.35 -2.93 -10.17
N LEU A 166 -22.41 -3.46 -9.39
CA LEU A 166 -21.99 -2.90 -8.11
C LEU A 166 -20.56 -2.42 -8.21
N THR A 167 -20.30 -1.19 -7.83
CA THR A 167 -18.94 -0.65 -7.70
C THR A 167 -18.53 -0.68 -6.24
N LEU A 168 -17.32 -1.18 -5.94
CA LEU A 168 -16.77 -1.14 -4.59
C LEU A 168 -15.29 -0.86 -4.59
N ARG A 169 -14.84 -0.18 -3.53
CA ARG A 169 -13.42 -0.02 -3.21
C ARG A 169 -13.00 -1.04 -2.17
N THR A 170 -11.90 -1.74 -2.41
CA THR A 170 -11.46 -2.86 -1.59
C THR A 170 -9.94 -3.01 -1.57
N THR A 171 -9.44 -3.68 -0.53
CA THR A 171 -8.04 -4.15 -0.41
C THR A 171 -7.95 -5.68 -0.50
N ALA A 172 -9.03 -6.35 -0.89
CA ALA A 172 -9.12 -7.80 -0.99
C ALA A 172 -8.06 -8.37 -1.95
N ARG A 173 -7.43 -9.50 -1.58
CA ARG A 173 -6.38 -10.13 -2.40
C ARG A 173 -6.91 -11.09 -3.47
N THR A 174 -8.18 -11.49 -3.36
CA THR A 174 -8.79 -12.46 -4.29
C THR A 174 -10.21 -12.05 -4.67
N VAL A 175 -10.65 -12.41 -5.88
CA VAL A 175 -12.05 -12.25 -6.31
C VAL A 175 -13.03 -12.85 -5.29
N ARG A 176 -12.71 -14.01 -4.69
CA ARG A 176 -13.52 -14.63 -3.62
C ARG A 176 -13.72 -13.71 -2.42
N GLN A 177 -12.67 -13.02 -1.98
CA GLN A 177 -12.75 -12.08 -0.86
C GLN A 177 -13.61 -10.86 -1.21
N VAL A 178 -13.51 -10.35 -2.45
CA VAL A 178 -14.37 -9.25 -2.94
C VAL A 178 -15.84 -9.64 -2.85
N LEU A 179 -16.21 -10.82 -3.36
CA LEU A 179 -17.58 -11.30 -3.33
C LEU A 179 -18.09 -11.52 -1.89
N LYS A 180 -17.23 -12.06 -1.00
CA LYS A 180 -17.55 -12.25 0.43
C LYS A 180 -17.87 -10.93 1.15
N GLN A 181 -17.16 -9.83 0.84
CA GLN A 181 -17.41 -8.51 1.43
C GLN A 181 -18.80 -7.95 1.12
N ARG A 182 -19.40 -8.34 -0.02
CA ARG A 182 -20.76 -7.96 -0.41
C ARG A 182 -21.77 -9.06 -0.15
N HIS A 183 -21.39 -10.12 0.56
CA HIS A 183 -22.23 -11.29 0.81
C HIS A 183 -22.78 -11.92 -0.49
N ILE A 184 -22.01 -11.83 -1.58
CA ILE A 184 -22.36 -12.43 -2.87
C ILE A 184 -21.76 -13.83 -2.88
N ALA A 185 -22.62 -14.84 -2.75
CA ALA A 185 -22.23 -16.24 -2.93
C ALA A 185 -22.55 -16.67 -4.37
N PRO A 186 -21.56 -17.09 -5.18
CA PRO A 186 -21.84 -17.72 -6.46
C PRO A 186 -22.75 -18.94 -6.22
N ARG A 187 -23.89 -18.97 -6.91
CA ARG A 187 -24.78 -20.14 -6.86
C ARG A 187 -24.13 -21.30 -7.63
N PRO A 188 -24.46 -22.56 -7.31
CA PRO A 188 -24.07 -23.69 -8.14
C PRO A 188 -24.44 -23.45 -9.62
N GLY A 189 -23.54 -23.76 -10.54
CA GLY A 189 -23.73 -23.54 -11.98
C GLY A 189 -23.35 -22.14 -12.49
N TYR A 190 -22.87 -21.23 -11.64
CA TYR A 190 -22.33 -19.94 -12.07
C TYR A 190 -20.82 -20.01 -12.30
N LEU A 191 -20.37 -19.37 -13.38
CA LEU A 191 -18.98 -19.06 -13.63
C LEU A 191 -18.67 -17.66 -13.09
N VAL A 192 -17.52 -17.53 -12.43
CA VAL A 192 -16.99 -16.25 -11.95
C VAL A 192 -15.76 -15.91 -12.77
N THR A 193 -15.81 -14.77 -13.46
CA THR A 193 -14.70 -14.27 -14.27
C THR A 193 -14.31 -12.88 -13.77
N PRO A 194 -13.06 -12.61 -13.38
CA PRO A 194 -11.94 -13.57 -13.28
C PRO A 194 -12.14 -14.67 -12.21
N PRO A 195 -11.34 -15.76 -12.22
CA PRO A 195 -11.49 -16.88 -11.29
C PRO A 195 -11.43 -16.46 -9.82
N LEU A 196 -12.14 -17.19 -8.95
CA LEU A 196 -12.24 -16.86 -7.52
C LEU A 196 -10.89 -16.66 -6.79
N GLY A 197 -9.82 -17.33 -7.24
CA GLY A 197 -8.49 -17.22 -6.65
C GLY A 197 -7.60 -16.12 -7.24
N SER A 198 -8.00 -15.45 -8.32
CA SER A 198 -7.17 -14.45 -8.96
C SER A 198 -7.15 -13.14 -8.18
N PHE A 199 -6.06 -12.40 -8.32
CA PHE A 199 -5.94 -11.04 -7.80
C PHE A 199 -6.80 -10.08 -8.64
N PRO A 200 -7.70 -9.29 -8.03
CA PRO A 200 -8.44 -8.26 -8.75
C PRO A 200 -7.57 -7.00 -8.84
N GLU A 201 -7.20 -6.61 -10.06
CA GLU A 201 -6.54 -5.33 -10.35
C GLU A 201 -7.53 -4.16 -10.28
N ASP A 202 -7.02 -2.93 -10.31
CA ASP A 202 -7.87 -1.73 -10.34
C ASP A 202 -8.73 -1.70 -11.62
N GLY A 203 -10.01 -1.39 -11.47
CA GLY A 203 -11.00 -1.42 -12.55
C GLY A 203 -11.51 -2.82 -12.93
N THR A 204 -11.06 -3.89 -12.27
CA THR A 204 -11.50 -5.27 -12.61
C THR A 204 -13.01 -5.41 -12.59
N VAL A 205 -13.58 -5.99 -13.66
CA VAL A 205 -15.00 -6.35 -13.76
C VAL A 205 -15.17 -7.84 -13.47
N ILE A 206 -15.67 -8.14 -12.27
CA ILE A 206 -16.00 -9.49 -11.81
C ILE A 206 -17.42 -9.80 -12.27
N THR A 207 -17.57 -10.72 -13.22
CA THR A 207 -18.87 -11.13 -13.77
C THR A 207 -19.27 -12.49 -13.24
N LEU A 208 -20.52 -12.59 -12.80
CA LEU A 208 -21.18 -13.82 -12.41
C LEU A 208 -22.19 -14.18 -13.51
N THR A 209 -21.83 -15.14 -14.35
CA THR A 209 -22.69 -15.64 -15.43
C THR A 209 -23.11 -17.08 -15.17
N PRO A 210 -24.32 -17.50 -15.59
CA PRO A 210 -24.67 -18.91 -15.64
C PRO A 210 -23.77 -19.62 -16.64
N GLN A 211 -23.48 -20.89 -16.39
CA GLN A 211 -22.77 -21.72 -17.34
C GLN A 211 -23.70 -22.09 -18.51
N HIS A 212 -23.27 -21.82 -19.74
CA HIS A 212 -23.90 -22.34 -20.96
C HIS A 212 -23.33 -23.72 -21.25
N ILE A 213 -23.91 -24.76 -20.64
CA ILE A 213 -23.42 -26.15 -20.78
C ILE A 213 -23.92 -26.77 -22.08
N GLU A 214 -25.11 -26.38 -22.52
CA GLU A 214 -25.75 -26.92 -23.71
C GLU A 214 -25.62 -25.95 -24.89
N PRO A 215 -25.01 -26.37 -26.02
CA PRO A 215 -24.88 -25.51 -27.19
C PRO A 215 -26.20 -25.41 -27.97
N VAL A 216 -26.55 -24.18 -28.35
CA VAL A 216 -27.68 -23.94 -29.24
C VAL A 216 -27.31 -24.28 -30.68
N LYS A 217 -28.14 -25.09 -31.36
CA LYS A 217 -27.94 -25.44 -32.78
C LYS A 217 -27.93 -24.17 -33.65
N PRO A 218 -27.01 -24.02 -34.63
CA PRO A 218 -26.96 -22.82 -35.48
C PRO A 218 -28.24 -22.53 -36.27
N ALA A 219 -29.06 -23.54 -36.57
CA ALA A 219 -30.36 -23.33 -37.21
C ALA A 219 -31.34 -22.59 -36.30
N VAL A 220 -31.26 -22.84 -34.98
CA VAL A 220 -32.13 -22.22 -33.97
C VAL A 220 -31.67 -20.80 -33.67
N THR A 221 -30.36 -20.54 -33.58
CA THR A 221 -29.85 -19.18 -33.35
C THR A 221 -30.20 -18.18 -34.45
N ARG A 222 -30.48 -18.67 -35.68
CA ARG A 222 -30.84 -17.84 -36.85
C ARG A 222 -32.34 -17.51 -36.97
N LEU A 223 -33.19 -18.07 -36.12
CA LEU A 223 -34.61 -17.73 -36.08
C LEU A 223 -34.81 -16.28 -35.61
N ASP A 224 -35.96 -15.69 -35.90
CA ASP A 224 -36.27 -14.30 -35.53
C ASP A 224 -36.72 -14.19 -34.07
N TRP A 225 -35.75 -14.34 -33.16
CA TRP A 225 -35.94 -14.20 -31.73
C TRP A 225 -36.34 -12.80 -31.29
N ALA A 226 -36.02 -11.78 -32.09
CA ALA A 226 -36.38 -10.40 -31.82
C ALA A 226 -37.87 -10.15 -32.11
N ALA A 227 -38.39 -10.68 -33.23
CA ALA A 227 -39.82 -10.58 -33.54
C ALA A 227 -40.69 -11.36 -32.55
N LEU A 228 -40.23 -12.52 -32.06
CA LEU A 228 -40.91 -13.23 -30.98
C LEU A 228 -40.95 -12.38 -29.69
N ALA A 229 -39.79 -11.85 -29.28
CA ALA A 229 -39.66 -11.02 -28.08
C ALA A 229 -40.54 -9.76 -28.13
N ASP A 230 -40.64 -9.11 -29.30
CA ASP A 230 -41.47 -7.94 -29.51
C ASP A 230 -42.98 -8.29 -29.41
N CYS A 231 -43.40 -9.42 -30.00
CA CYS A 231 -44.78 -9.89 -29.88
C CYS A 231 -45.16 -10.27 -28.45
N VAL A 232 -44.26 -10.94 -27.73
CA VAL A 232 -44.53 -11.53 -26.41
C VAL A 232 -44.48 -10.50 -25.29
N ALA A 233 -43.51 -9.58 -25.34
CA ALA A 233 -43.23 -8.66 -24.23
C ALA A 233 -42.88 -7.24 -24.71
N HIS A 234 -43.15 -6.88 -25.97
CA HIS A 234 -42.75 -5.58 -26.55
C HIS A 234 -41.25 -5.31 -26.41
N GLY A 235 -40.45 -6.38 -26.44
CA GLY A 235 -39.00 -6.29 -26.26
C GLY A 235 -38.56 -5.95 -24.83
N ASP A 236 -39.45 -5.96 -23.83
CA ASP A 236 -39.11 -5.62 -22.44
C ASP A 236 -38.53 -6.84 -21.68
N PRO A 237 -37.23 -6.86 -21.37
CA PRO A 237 -36.62 -7.95 -20.60
C PRO A 237 -37.02 -7.96 -19.12
N LEU A 238 -37.68 -6.89 -18.63
CA LEU A 238 -38.16 -6.78 -17.25
C LEU A 238 -39.65 -7.08 -17.10
N ALA A 239 -40.34 -7.41 -18.20
CA ALA A 239 -41.78 -7.66 -18.22
C ALA A 239 -42.21 -8.69 -17.16
N TYR A 240 -43.36 -8.45 -16.53
CA TYR A 240 -43.95 -9.34 -15.54
C TYR A 240 -45.47 -9.39 -15.71
N ASN A 241 -46.00 -10.60 -15.90
CA ASN A 241 -47.43 -10.86 -15.93
C ASN A 241 -47.83 -11.61 -14.64
N PRO A 242 -48.71 -11.04 -13.79
CA PRO A 242 -49.14 -11.68 -12.54
C PRO A 242 -50.27 -12.72 -12.72
N ASP A 243 -51.02 -12.71 -13.82
CA ASP A 243 -52.22 -13.56 -14.02
C ASP A 243 -51.86 -15.04 -14.24
N GLY A 244 -50.68 -15.29 -14.80
CA GLY A 244 -49.91 -16.50 -14.59
C GLY A 244 -48.48 -16.00 -14.43
N PRO A 245 -47.75 -16.28 -13.33
CA PRO A 245 -46.49 -15.61 -13.04
C PRO A 245 -45.45 -15.91 -14.14
N HIS A 246 -45.38 -14.99 -15.11
CA HIS A 246 -44.54 -15.06 -16.29
C HIS A 246 -43.59 -13.86 -16.29
N TYR A 247 -42.34 -14.10 -16.67
CA TYR A 247 -41.26 -13.13 -16.48
C TYR A 247 -40.42 -12.97 -17.76
N GLY A 248 -40.00 -11.73 -17.98
CA GLY A 248 -39.02 -11.35 -18.98
C GLY A 248 -39.52 -11.40 -20.43
N LEU A 249 -38.55 -11.30 -21.32
CA LEU A 249 -38.66 -11.10 -22.76
C LEU A 249 -39.51 -12.17 -23.46
N TYR A 250 -39.48 -13.40 -22.96
CA TYR A 250 -40.19 -14.56 -23.51
C TYR A 250 -41.30 -15.07 -22.60
N GLN A 251 -41.68 -14.30 -21.56
CA GLN A 251 -42.76 -14.63 -20.62
C GLN A 251 -42.63 -16.04 -20.04
N PHE A 252 -41.43 -16.40 -19.56
CA PHE A 252 -41.20 -17.71 -18.95
C PHE A 252 -42.00 -17.87 -17.65
N SER A 253 -42.62 -19.02 -17.46
CA SER A 253 -42.96 -19.47 -16.10
C SER A 253 -41.69 -19.89 -15.35
N MET A 254 -41.70 -19.81 -14.02
CA MET A 254 -40.55 -20.25 -13.21
C MET A 254 -40.16 -21.71 -13.46
N ARG A 255 -41.15 -22.59 -13.65
CA ARG A 255 -40.91 -24.01 -13.92
C ARG A 255 -40.17 -24.24 -15.24
N VAL A 256 -40.59 -23.54 -16.30
CA VAL A 256 -39.96 -23.66 -17.63
C VAL A 256 -38.56 -23.06 -17.59
N TRP A 257 -38.40 -21.89 -16.96
CA TRP A 257 -37.12 -21.25 -16.77
C TRP A 257 -36.10 -22.17 -16.08
N GLU A 258 -36.49 -22.81 -14.98
CA GLU A 258 -35.65 -23.77 -14.26
C GLU A 258 -35.34 -25.02 -15.11
N ALA A 259 -36.30 -25.50 -15.90
CA ALA A 259 -36.13 -26.68 -16.77
C ALA A 259 -35.04 -26.47 -17.85
N VAL A 260 -34.91 -25.25 -18.37
CA VAL A 260 -33.83 -24.87 -19.30
C VAL A 260 -32.56 -24.38 -18.59
N GLY A 261 -32.45 -24.62 -17.28
CA GLY A 261 -31.28 -24.30 -16.45
C GLY A 261 -31.17 -22.83 -16.03
N GLY A 262 -32.25 -22.07 -16.16
CA GLY A 262 -32.36 -20.72 -15.63
C GLY A 262 -32.33 -20.69 -14.11
N ILE A 263 -31.73 -19.65 -13.53
CA ILE A 263 -31.57 -19.52 -12.07
C ILE A 263 -32.12 -18.17 -11.60
N GLY A 264 -32.94 -18.15 -10.55
CA GLY A 264 -33.62 -16.91 -10.11
C GLY A 264 -34.70 -16.47 -11.09
N LEU A 265 -35.10 -15.19 -11.06
CA LEU A 265 -36.14 -14.68 -11.96
C LEU A 265 -35.58 -14.45 -13.37
N PRO A 266 -36.30 -14.82 -14.45
CA PRO A 266 -35.91 -14.49 -15.82
C PRO A 266 -35.59 -13.01 -16.01
N SER A 267 -36.42 -12.12 -15.45
CA SER A 267 -36.24 -10.66 -15.53
C SER A 267 -35.04 -10.10 -14.75
N SER A 268 -34.37 -10.90 -13.93
CA SER A 268 -33.12 -10.48 -13.27
C SER A 268 -31.89 -10.58 -14.19
N TRP A 269 -32.07 -11.11 -15.40
CA TRP A 269 -31.03 -11.39 -16.37
C TRP A 269 -31.10 -10.51 -17.63
N PRO A 270 -29.96 -10.29 -18.30
CA PRO A 270 -29.91 -9.58 -19.58
C PRO A 270 -30.74 -10.30 -20.64
N ALA A 271 -31.20 -9.54 -21.65
CA ALA A 271 -31.99 -10.06 -22.75
C ALA A 271 -31.30 -11.26 -23.42
N GLU A 272 -29.98 -11.22 -23.57
CA GLU A 272 -29.18 -12.26 -24.20
C GLU A 272 -29.26 -13.60 -23.47
N GLU A 273 -29.26 -13.59 -22.13
CA GLU A 273 -29.43 -14.82 -21.33
C GLU A 273 -30.86 -15.35 -21.47
N GLN A 274 -31.85 -14.46 -21.50
CA GLN A 274 -33.24 -14.87 -21.70
C GLN A 274 -33.43 -15.49 -23.10
N THR A 275 -32.80 -14.94 -24.13
CA THR A 275 -32.81 -15.48 -25.50
C THR A 275 -32.10 -16.81 -25.59
N TYR A 276 -30.94 -16.98 -24.97
CA TYR A 276 -30.25 -18.26 -24.91
C TYR A 276 -31.14 -19.36 -24.33
N ARG A 277 -31.84 -19.08 -23.22
CA ARG A 277 -32.75 -20.03 -22.58
C ARG A 277 -33.99 -20.32 -23.42
N ALA A 278 -34.49 -19.33 -24.17
CA ALA A 278 -35.61 -19.53 -25.08
C ALA A 278 -35.22 -20.41 -26.28
N GLN A 279 -34.00 -20.23 -26.78
CA GLN A 279 -33.41 -21.09 -27.79
C GLN A 279 -33.26 -22.54 -27.31
N LEU A 280 -32.78 -22.73 -26.08
CA LEU A 280 -32.71 -24.06 -25.46
C LEU A 280 -34.10 -24.68 -25.31
N LEU A 281 -35.10 -23.92 -24.85
CA LEU A 281 -36.48 -24.41 -24.73
C LEU A 281 -36.99 -24.90 -26.08
N TYR A 282 -36.83 -24.08 -27.13
CA TYR A 282 -37.24 -24.43 -28.48
C TYR A 282 -36.56 -25.69 -28.98
N GLN A 283 -35.27 -25.89 -28.68
CA GLN A 283 -34.57 -27.13 -28.99
C GLN A 283 -35.10 -28.33 -28.21
N GLN A 284 -35.41 -28.17 -26.92
CA GLN A 284 -35.90 -29.25 -26.06
C GLN A 284 -37.31 -29.73 -26.46
N VAL A 285 -38.12 -28.84 -27.02
CA VAL A 285 -39.45 -29.17 -27.58
C VAL A 285 -39.39 -29.51 -29.08
N ASP A 286 -38.20 -29.79 -29.62
CA ASP A 286 -37.98 -30.16 -31.02
C ASP A 286 -38.59 -29.18 -32.05
N GLY A 287 -38.62 -27.90 -31.69
CA GLY A 287 -39.13 -26.81 -32.52
C GLY A 287 -40.64 -26.59 -32.46
N ASP A 288 -41.35 -27.30 -31.59
CA ASP A 288 -42.77 -27.09 -31.28
C ASP A 288 -42.97 -25.80 -30.46
N TRP A 289 -42.83 -24.65 -31.14
CA TRP A 289 -43.05 -23.34 -30.54
C TRP A 289 -44.51 -23.12 -30.14
N GLU A 290 -45.48 -23.80 -30.78
CA GLU A 290 -46.92 -23.62 -30.53
C GLU A 290 -47.26 -24.01 -29.09
N SER A 291 -46.58 -25.04 -28.57
CA SER A 291 -46.71 -25.46 -27.18
C SER A 291 -46.20 -24.45 -26.14
N GLN A 292 -45.30 -23.53 -26.54
CA GLN A 292 -44.63 -22.58 -25.63
C GLN A 292 -45.12 -21.14 -25.81
N TRP A 293 -45.35 -20.73 -27.07
CA TRP A 293 -45.77 -19.38 -27.45
C TRP A 293 -46.95 -19.44 -28.45
N PRO A 294 -48.13 -19.93 -28.04
CA PRO A 294 -49.27 -20.24 -28.94
C PRO A 294 -49.82 -19.05 -29.73
N GLY A 295 -49.54 -17.80 -29.32
CA GLY A 295 -49.97 -16.59 -30.02
C GLY A 295 -48.89 -15.83 -30.79
N CYS A 296 -47.61 -16.15 -30.57
CA CYS A 296 -46.48 -15.35 -31.08
C CYS A 296 -45.34 -16.17 -31.68
N GLY A 297 -45.30 -17.49 -31.52
CA GLY A 297 -44.16 -18.28 -31.99
C GLY A 297 -44.07 -18.41 -33.52
N ASP A 298 -45.15 -18.09 -34.25
CA ASP A 298 -45.13 -17.92 -35.70
C ASP A 298 -44.14 -16.85 -36.17
N ARG A 299 -43.79 -15.90 -35.29
CA ARG A 299 -42.78 -14.87 -35.54
C ARG A 299 -41.36 -15.41 -35.67
N LEU A 300 -41.05 -16.59 -35.13
CA LEU A 300 -39.69 -17.16 -35.20
C LEU A 300 -39.27 -17.53 -36.62
N VAL A 301 -40.24 -17.88 -37.47
CA VAL A 301 -40.02 -18.55 -38.77
C VAL A 301 -40.49 -17.73 -39.97
N ARG A 302 -40.94 -16.49 -39.74
CA ARG A 302 -41.41 -15.58 -40.80
C ARG A 302 -40.28 -14.78 -41.46
#